data_AF-A0A2D4HWP5-F1
#
_entry.id   AF-A0A2D4HWP5-F1
#
_cell.length_a   1.000
_cell.length_b   1.000
_cell.length_c   1.000
_cell.angle_alpha   90.00
_cell.angle_beta   90.00
_cell.angle_gamma   90.00
#
_symmetry.space_group_name_H-M   'P 1'
#
loop_
_entity.id
_entity.type
_entity.pdbx_description
1 polymer ?
#
loop_
_entity_poly.entity_id
_entity_poly.type
_entity_poly.pdbx_seq_one_letter_code
_entity_poly.pdbx_strand_id
1 'polypeptide(L)'
;MDCDRNGTHSASCLLPGEKLAWKWVIFWAYSLGGCINHSITLAIHDISHNVAFGNKQTRWNRWFAVFANLPVGLPYSASFKKYHIDHHRYLGGDYLDVDIPTDFEGWFFCTPFRKLIWIAIQPFAYSLRPLYVNPKAITEMEIFNALVQFSIDLAIYYLWGWKP
;
A
#
# COMPACT_ATOMS: atom_id res chain seq x y z
N MET A 1 -5.68 -29.63 -26.87
CA MET A 1 -4.62 -29.71 -27.91
C MET A 1 -3.32 -29.95 -27.16
N ASP A 2 -2.68 -31.07 -27.48
CA ASP A 2 -1.59 -31.71 -26.73
C ASP A 2 -0.41 -30.77 -26.43
N CYS A 3 -0.02 -30.72 -25.16
CA CYS A 3 1.33 -30.31 -24.76
C CYS A 3 2.29 -31.46 -25.03
N ASP A 4 3.37 -31.12 -25.74
CA ASP A 4 4.40 -32.01 -26.23
C ASP A 4 5.07 -32.84 -25.10
N ARG A 5 5.33 -34.12 -25.38
CA ARG A 5 5.89 -35.12 -24.44
C ARG A 5 7.41 -35.03 -24.27
N ASN A 6 8.04 -33.93 -24.69
CA ASN A 6 9.49 -33.79 -24.71
C ASN A 6 9.96 -32.63 -23.83
N GLY A 7 9.90 -32.83 -22.51
CA GLY A 7 10.96 -32.54 -21.51
C GLY A 7 11.77 -31.25 -21.59
N THR A 8 11.31 -30.21 -22.28
CA THR A 8 11.99 -28.93 -22.39
C THR A 8 11.12 -27.91 -21.69
N HIS A 9 11.62 -27.42 -20.55
CA HIS A 9 11.05 -26.27 -19.84
C HIS A 9 11.23 -25.02 -20.71
N SER A 10 10.42 -24.90 -21.76
CA SER A 10 10.31 -23.71 -22.57
C SER A 10 9.39 -22.73 -21.83
N ALA A 11 9.86 -21.50 -21.64
CA ALA A 11 9.16 -20.40 -20.98
C ALA A 11 7.97 -19.87 -21.81
N SER A 12 7.17 -20.79 -22.35
CA SER A 12 6.21 -20.55 -23.43
C SER A 12 4.75 -20.69 -23.00
N CYS A 13 4.47 -20.85 -21.71
CA CYS A 13 3.11 -20.83 -21.13
C CYS A 13 2.59 -19.40 -20.88
N LEU A 14 2.87 -18.46 -21.79
CA LEU A 14 2.24 -17.13 -21.83
C LEU A 14 1.15 -17.10 -22.91
N LEU A 15 0.36 -18.17 -23.02
CA LEU A 15 -0.84 -18.17 -23.85
C LEU A 15 -2.02 -17.56 -23.07
N PRO A 16 -2.87 -16.75 -23.71
CA PRO A 16 -4.11 -16.27 -23.10
C PRO A 16 -5.03 -17.47 -22.86
N GLY A 17 -5.09 -17.99 -21.63
CA GLY A 17 -6.02 -19.06 -21.26
C GLY A 17 -5.64 -19.91 -20.05
N GLU A 18 -4.34 -20.10 -19.77
CA GLU A 18 -3.90 -20.89 -18.61
C GLU A 18 -3.64 -19.99 -17.39
N LYS A 19 -4.61 -19.94 -16.48
CA LYS A 19 -4.52 -19.13 -15.27
C LYS A 19 -3.44 -19.68 -14.33
N LEU A 20 -2.51 -18.83 -13.89
CA LEU A 20 -1.40 -19.22 -13.00
C LEU A 20 -1.91 -19.91 -11.72
N ALA A 21 -1.32 -21.02 -11.30
CA ALA A 21 -1.76 -21.70 -10.07
C ALA A 21 -1.59 -20.77 -8.85
N TRP A 22 -2.56 -20.77 -7.93
CA TRP A 22 -2.57 -19.86 -6.76
C TRP A 22 -1.29 -19.90 -5.93
N LYS A 23 -0.66 -21.08 -5.79
CA LYS A 23 0.62 -21.21 -5.09
C LYS A 23 1.72 -20.32 -5.69
N TRP A 24 1.75 -20.17 -7.01
CA TRP A 24 2.73 -19.33 -7.70
C TRP A 24 2.35 -17.86 -7.65
N VAL A 25 1.05 -17.54 -7.68
CA VAL A 25 0.56 -16.17 -7.42
C VAL A 25 1.01 -15.71 -6.03
N ILE A 26 0.78 -16.53 -5.00
CA ILE A 26 1.16 -16.23 -3.61
C ILE A 26 2.68 -16.11 -3.48
N PHE A 27 3.45 -17.03 -4.08
CA PHE A 27 4.92 -16.98 -4.06
C PHE A 27 5.44 -15.67 -4.65
N TRP A 28 4.99 -15.29 -5.85
CA TRP A 28 5.45 -14.05 -6.50
C TRP A 28 4.95 -12.80 -5.78
N ALA A 29 3.70 -12.80 -5.32
CA ALA A 29 3.14 -11.69 -4.54
C ALA A 29 3.93 -11.46 -3.25
N TYR A 30 4.37 -12.52 -2.57
CA TYR A 30 5.15 -12.40 -1.35
C TYR A 30 6.61 -12.00 -1.63
N SER A 31 7.31 -12.77 -2.47
CA SER A 31 8.76 -12.61 -2.66
C SER A 31 9.14 -11.37 -3.47
N LEU A 32 8.41 -11.08 -4.55
CA LEU A 32 8.69 -9.90 -5.40
C LEU A 32 7.70 -8.77 -5.11
N GLY A 33 6.40 -9.08 -5.08
CA GLY A 33 5.35 -8.08 -4.84
C GLY A 33 5.54 -7.36 -3.50
N GLY A 34 5.84 -8.11 -2.43
CA GLY A 34 6.10 -7.56 -1.10
C GLY A 34 7.30 -6.60 -1.09
N CYS A 35 8.42 -7.00 -1.71
CA CYS A 35 9.62 -6.17 -1.81
C CYS A 35 9.34 -4.87 -2.58
N ILE A 36 8.73 -4.98 -3.76
CA ILE A 36 8.40 -3.82 -4.61
C ILE A 36 7.42 -2.89 -3.88
N ASN A 37 6.36 -3.45 -3.28
CA ASN A 37 5.38 -2.67 -2.53
C ASN A 37 6.04 -1.93 -1.36
N HIS A 38 6.90 -2.61 -0.59
CA HIS A 38 7.65 -1.97 0.49
C HIS A 38 8.52 -0.82 -0.02
N SER A 39 9.31 -1.03 -1.07
CA SER A 39 10.15 0.01 -1.67
C SER A 39 9.35 1.21 -2.17
N ILE A 40 8.18 0.98 -2.78
CA ILE A 40 7.28 2.05 -3.24
C ILE A 40 6.70 2.83 -2.07
N THR A 41 6.25 2.15 -1.00
CA THR A 41 5.73 2.83 0.19
C THR A 41 6.80 3.68 0.88
N LEU A 42 8.06 3.23 0.88
CA LEU A 42 9.19 4.01 1.39
C LEU A 42 9.54 5.19 0.47
N ALA A 43 9.45 5.02 -0.85
CA ALA A 43 9.61 6.14 -1.78
C ALA A 43 8.52 7.21 -1.56
N ILE A 44 7.27 6.81 -1.35
CA ILE A 44 6.17 7.73 -1.00
C ILE A 44 6.45 8.43 0.33
N HIS A 45 7.03 7.73 1.32
CA HIS A 45 7.50 8.34 2.55
C HIS A 45 8.48 9.49 2.29
N ASP A 46 9.50 9.29 1.47
CA ASP A 46 10.49 10.33 1.18
C ASP A 46 9.90 11.48 0.33
N ILE A 47 9.01 11.16 -0.61
CA ILE A 47 8.29 12.18 -1.39
C ILE A 47 7.38 13.03 -0.48
N SER A 48 6.82 12.44 0.60
CA SER A 48 5.99 13.15 1.57
C SER A 48 6.77 14.26 2.28
N HIS A 49 8.08 14.06 2.49
CA HIS A 49 9.04 15.04 3.00
C HIS A 49 9.49 16.08 1.96
N ASN A 50 8.90 16.06 0.76
CA ASN A 50 9.27 16.86 -0.41
C ASN A 50 10.71 16.60 -0.91
N VAL A 51 11.30 15.43 -0.66
CA VAL A 51 12.69 15.13 -1.04
C VAL A 51 12.88 15.10 -2.56
N ALA A 52 11.90 14.57 -3.31
CA ALA A 52 12.04 14.36 -4.75
C ALA A 52 12.23 15.64 -5.57
N PHE A 53 11.49 16.71 -5.27
CA PHE A 53 11.58 18.00 -5.99
C PHE A 53 11.91 19.21 -5.10
N GLY A 54 12.10 18.99 -3.80
CA GLY A 54 12.38 20.03 -2.81
C GLY A 54 11.16 20.82 -2.33
N ASN A 55 11.36 21.59 -1.25
CA ASN A 55 10.30 22.33 -0.56
C ASN A 55 9.69 23.50 -1.36
N LYS A 56 10.37 24.00 -2.39
CA LYS A 56 9.81 25.04 -3.28
C LYS A 56 8.78 24.47 -4.26
N GLN A 57 8.81 23.16 -4.49
CA GLN A 57 8.01 22.47 -5.51
C GLN A 57 7.08 21.42 -4.85
N THR A 58 6.38 21.81 -3.78
CA THR A 58 5.50 20.90 -3.03
C THR A 58 4.39 20.29 -3.88
N ARG A 59 3.85 21.03 -4.86
CA ARG A 59 2.83 20.52 -5.80
C ARG A 59 3.36 19.38 -6.66
N TRP A 60 4.58 19.49 -7.18
CA TRP A 60 5.22 18.42 -7.97
C TRP A 60 5.43 17.15 -7.15
N ASN A 61 5.87 17.29 -5.89
CA ASN A 61 5.96 16.15 -4.98
C ASN A 61 4.59 15.49 -4.76
N ARG A 62 3.50 16.27 -4.62
CA ARG A 62 2.15 15.72 -4.45
C ARG A 62 1.68 14.92 -5.68
N TRP A 63 1.84 15.47 -6.89
CA TRP A 63 1.49 14.74 -8.11
C TRP A 63 2.32 13.48 -8.30
N PHE A 64 3.63 13.57 -8.03
CA PHE A 64 4.52 12.43 -8.13
C PHE A 64 4.22 11.35 -7.09
N ALA A 65 3.80 11.73 -5.88
CA ALA A 65 3.35 10.78 -4.86
C ALA A 65 2.11 9.99 -5.34
N VAL A 66 1.14 10.67 -5.98
CA VAL A 66 -0.04 10.00 -6.56
C VAL A 66 0.36 9.04 -7.67
N PHE A 67 1.32 9.41 -8.53
CA PHE A 67 1.85 8.51 -9.54
C PHE A 67 2.56 7.30 -8.93
N ALA A 68 3.43 7.51 -7.94
CA ALA A 68 4.13 6.44 -7.23
C ALA A 68 3.16 5.51 -6.48
N ASN A 69 1.98 6.01 -6.11
CA ASN A 69 0.95 5.25 -5.41
C ASN A 69 0.24 4.21 -6.31
N LEU A 70 0.25 4.37 -7.63
CA LEU A 70 -0.54 3.53 -8.54
C LEU A 70 -0.35 2.02 -8.32
N PRO A 71 0.88 1.49 -8.15
CA PRO A 71 1.09 0.05 -7.95
C PRO A 71 0.62 -0.49 -6.59
N VAL A 72 0.28 0.39 -5.63
CA VAL A 72 -0.18 0.00 -4.29
C VAL A 72 -1.63 -0.50 -4.31
N GLY A 73 -2.45 -0.05 -5.27
CA GLY A 73 -3.85 -0.48 -5.42
C GLY A 73 -4.83 0.16 -4.42
N LEU A 74 -4.38 1.11 -3.59
CA LEU A 74 -5.21 1.83 -2.62
C LEU A 74 -4.78 3.29 -2.54
N PRO A 75 -5.71 4.27 -2.39
CA PRO A 75 -5.38 5.69 -2.41
C PRO A 75 -4.74 6.15 -1.09
N TYR A 76 -3.45 5.87 -0.97
CA TYR A 76 -2.69 5.98 0.28
C TYR A 76 -1.90 7.29 0.38
N SER A 77 -1.23 7.71 -0.70
CA SER A 77 -0.17 8.74 -0.65
C SER A 77 -0.59 10.10 -0.07
N ALA A 78 -1.80 10.58 -0.39
CA ALA A 78 -2.28 11.88 0.08
C ALA A 78 -2.61 11.85 1.58
N SER A 79 -3.33 10.83 2.03
CA SER A 79 -3.66 10.60 3.44
C SER A 79 -2.40 10.35 4.26
N PHE A 80 -1.48 9.53 3.74
CA PHE A 80 -0.19 9.27 4.35
C PHE A 80 0.55 10.57 4.65
N LYS A 81 0.76 11.44 3.65
CA LYS A 81 1.44 12.72 3.88
C LYS A 81 0.74 13.58 4.94
N LYS A 82 -0.61 13.59 4.96
CA LYS A 82 -1.40 14.37 5.94
C LYS A 82 -1.18 13.91 7.38
N TYR A 83 -1.09 12.61 7.62
CA TYR A 83 -0.89 12.05 8.97
C TYR A 83 0.60 11.93 9.34
N HIS A 84 1.45 11.63 8.37
CA HIS A 84 2.90 11.50 8.54
C HIS A 84 3.57 12.80 8.99
N ILE A 85 3.09 13.96 8.51
CA ILE A 85 3.60 15.25 9.00
C ILE A 85 3.25 15.46 10.48
N ASP A 86 2.09 14.99 10.94
CA ASP A 86 1.74 15.04 12.36
C ASP A 86 2.57 14.07 13.18
N HIS A 87 2.83 12.85 12.68
CA HIS A 87 3.75 11.91 13.29
C HIS A 87 5.13 12.56 13.53
N HIS A 88 5.69 13.25 12.53
CA HIS A 88 6.96 13.95 12.72
C HIS A 88 6.87 15.19 13.63
N ARG A 89 5.74 15.90 13.62
CA ARG A 89 5.56 17.14 14.40
C ARG A 89 5.25 16.87 15.87
N TYR A 90 4.52 15.79 16.14
CA TYR A 90 3.97 15.42 17.44
C TYR A 90 4.38 13.98 17.80
N LEU A 91 5.61 13.59 17.46
CA LEU A 91 6.12 12.24 17.67
C LEU A 91 5.90 11.76 19.10
N GLY A 92 5.20 10.63 19.29
CA GLY A 92 4.90 10.15 20.65
C GLY A 92 3.69 10.84 21.31
N GLY A 93 3.07 11.81 20.65
CA GLY A 93 2.01 12.65 21.18
C GLY A 93 0.67 11.93 21.22
N ASP A 94 0.08 11.86 22.41
CA ASP A 94 -1.20 11.19 22.65
C ASP A 94 -2.32 11.77 21.77
N TYR A 95 -3.07 10.89 21.11
CA TYR A 95 -4.07 11.18 20.07
C TYR A 95 -3.61 12.02 18.86
N LEU A 96 -2.41 12.61 18.86
CA LEU A 96 -1.89 13.41 17.76
C LEU A 96 -1.12 12.55 16.76
N ASP A 97 -0.31 11.63 17.27
CA ASP A 97 0.44 10.64 16.50
C ASP A 97 -0.35 9.34 16.41
N VAL A 98 -1.06 9.18 15.29
CA VAL A 98 -1.91 8.01 15.02
C VAL A 98 -1.12 6.75 14.67
N ASP A 99 0.20 6.83 14.60
CA ASP A 99 1.06 5.65 14.39
C ASP A 99 1.23 4.85 15.70
N ILE A 100 0.96 5.48 16.85
CA ILE A 100 1.03 4.86 18.16
C ILE A 100 -0.20 3.99 18.40
N PRO A 101 -0.03 2.76 18.93
CA PRO A 101 -1.16 1.94 19.36
C PRO A 101 -1.97 2.64 20.45
N THR A 102 -3.28 2.49 20.41
CA THR A 102 -4.17 2.92 21.49
C THR A 102 -3.89 2.17 22.79
N ASP A 103 -4.30 2.72 23.93
CA ASP A 103 -4.21 2.05 25.23
C ASP A 103 -4.87 0.66 25.21
N PHE A 104 -6.00 0.53 24.52
CA PHE A 104 -6.66 -0.76 24.33
C PHE A 104 -5.81 -1.75 23.55
N GLU A 105 -5.20 -1.32 22.43
CA GLU A 105 -4.29 -2.18 21.66
C GLU A 105 -3.09 -2.61 22.51
N GLY A 106 -2.49 -1.69 23.26
CA GLY A 106 -1.37 -1.98 24.16
C GLY A 106 -1.72 -2.97 25.27
N TRP A 107 -2.89 -2.80 25.88
CA TRP A 107 -3.39 -3.70 26.92
C TRP A 107 -3.81 -5.07 26.37
N PHE A 108 -4.52 -5.11 25.25
CA PHE A 108 -5.06 -6.35 24.68
C PHE A 108 -3.96 -7.22 24.07
N PHE A 109 -3.07 -6.62 23.27
CA PHE A 109 -1.96 -7.30 22.57
C PHE A 109 -0.69 -7.39 23.43
N CYS A 110 -0.83 -7.70 24.72
CA CYS A 110 0.27 -7.74 25.68
C CYS A 110 1.01 -9.10 25.78
N THR A 111 0.49 -10.18 25.16
CA THR A 111 1.10 -11.53 25.19
C THR A 111 1.79 -11.88 23.87
N PRO A 112 2.79 -12.80 23.84
CA PRO A 112 3.49 -13.16 22.60
C PRO A 112 2.56 -13.62 21.47
N PHE A 113 1.59 -14.48 21.78
CA PHE A 113 0.61 -14.96 20.80
C PHE A 113 -0.27 -13.83 20.25
N ARG A 114 -0.74 -12.94 21.12
CA ARG A 114 -1.55 -11.80 20.69
C ARG A 114 -0.72 -10.80 19.89
N LYS A 115 0.54 -10.55 20.24
CA LYS A 115 1.46 -9.72 19.44
C LYS A 115 1.68 -10.29 18.04
N LEU A 116 1.76 -11.61 17.90
CA LEU A 116 1.84 -12.25 16.58
C LEU A 116 0.59 -11.97 15.74
N ILE A 117 -0.60 -12.08 16.35
CA ILE A 117 -1.86 -11.70 15.69
C ILE A 117 -1.84 -10.21 15.33
N TRP A 118 -1.39 -9.34 16.24
CA TRP A 118 -1.31 -7.90 16.03
C TRP A 118 -0.45 -7.55 14.81
N ILE A 119 0.73 -8.16 14.68
CA ILE A 119 1.62 -7.98 13.52
C ILE A 119 0.91 -8.40 12.22
N ALA A 120 0.16 -9.51 12.23
CA ALA A 120 -0.55 -9.97 11.05
C ALA A 120 -1.69 -9.03 10.61
N ILE A 121 -2.37 -8.39 11.57
CA ILE A 121 -3.45 -7.42 11.29
C ILE A 121 -2.95 -5.98 11.20
N GLN A 122 -1.67 -5.73 11.44
CA GLN A 122 -1.12 -4.39 11.57
C GLN A 122 -1.37 -3.48 10.36
N PRO A 123 -1.33 -3.96 9.09
CA PRO A 123 -1.69 -3.12 7.96
C PRO A 123 -3.10 -2.53 8.06
N PHE A 124 -4.05 -3.30 8.60
CA PHE A 124 -5.42 -2.84 8.82
C PHE A 124 -5.50 -1.89 10.02
N ALA A 125 -4.89 -2.25 11.14
CA ALA A 125 -4.88 -1.40 12.33
C ALA A 125 -4.25 -0.04 12.02
N TYR A 126 -3.08 -0.02 11.38
CA TYR A 126 -2.37 1.19 10.95
C TYR A 126 -3.21 2.05 10.00
N SER A 127 -3.89 1.44 9.02
CA SER A 127 -4.65 2.18 8.01
C SER A 127 -5.98 2.74 8.54
N LEU A 128 -6.60 2.06 9.52
CA LEU A 128 -7.91 2.45 10.06
C LEU A 128 -7.80 3.32 11.31
N ARG A 129 -6.74 3.19 12.12
CA ARG A 129 -6.52 3.99 13.35
C ARG A 129 -6.71 5.49 13.17
N PRO A 130 -6.21 6.11 12.10
CA PRO A 130 -6.41 7.55 11.88
C PRO A 130 -7.88 7.98 11.79
N LEU A 131 -8.78 7.07 11.38
CA LEU A 131 -10.20 7.37 11.18
C LEU A 131 -10.99 7.46 12.49
N TYR A 132 -10.49 6.87 13.58
CA TYR A 132 -11.18 6.88 14.88
C TYR A 132 -10.36 7.47 16.03
N VAL A 133 -9.03 7.57 15.90
CA VAL A 133 -8.18 8.24 16.91
C VAL A 133 -8.09 9.74 16.68
N ASN A 134 -7.84 10.16 15.43
CA ASN A 134 -7.72 11.58 15.08
C ASN A 134 -8.27 11.84 13.67
N PRO A 135 -9.61 11.74 13.49
CA PRO A 135 -10.23 11.95 12.19
C PRO A 135 -10.02 13.39 11.72
N LYS A 136 -9.37 13.53 10.56
CA LYS A 136 -9.17 14.82 9.90
C LYS A 136 -10.11 14.98 8.74
N ALA A 137 -10.46 16.24 8.42
CA ALA A 137 -11.21 16.54 7.22
C ALA A 137 -10.52 15.95 5.97
N ILE A 138 -11.35 15.47 5.05
CA ILE A 138 -10.90 14.97 3.74
C ILE A 138 -10.46 16.17 2.90
N THR A 139 -9.29 16.07 2.30
CA THR A 139 -8.70 17.12 1.46
C THR A 139 -8.98 16.87 -0.03
N GLU A 140 -8.90 17.93 -0.84
CA GLU A 140 -9.02 17.83 -2.30
C GLU A 140 -7.98 16.86 -2.90
N MET A 141 -6.77 16.81 -2.34
CA MET A 141 -5.73 15.88 -2.81
C MET A 141 -6.04 14.42 -2.49
N GLU A 142 -6.72 14.13 -1.38
CA GLU A 142 -7.18 12.77 -1.06
C GLU A 142 -8.28 12.33 -2.02
N ILE A 143 -9.22 13.22 -2.34
CA ILE A 143 -10.26 12.97 -3.35
C ILE A 143 -9.59 12.72 -4.72
N PHE A 144 -8.64 13.55 -5.12
CA PHE A 144 -7.91 13.36 -6.37
C PHE A 144 -7.13 12.04 -6.39
N ASN A 145 -6.41 11.70 -5.32
CA ASN A 145 -5.69 10.43 -5.23
C ASN A 145 -6.64 9.23 -5.35
N ALA A 146 -7.80 9.29 -4.69
CA ALA A 146 -8.83 8.25 -4.77
C ALA A 146 -9.39 8.09 -6.18
N LEU A 147 -9.75 9.18 -6.85
CA LEU A 147 -10.28 9.14 -8.20
C LEU A 147 -9.27 8.55 -9.18
N VAL A 148 -8.00 8.98 -9.12
CA VAL A 148 -6.94 8.45 -10.00
C VAL A 148 -6.69 6.97 -9.72
N GLN A 149 -6.53 6.58 -8.45
CA GLN A 149 -6.24 5.20 -8.07
C GLN A 149 -7.36 4.26 -8.54
N PHE A 150 -8.60 4.55 -8.17
CA PHE A 150 -9.72 3.68 -8.52
C PHE A 150 -10.00 3.63 -10.03
N SER A 151 -9.70 4.71 -10.77
CA SER A 151 -9.79 4.69 -12.23
C SER A 151 -8.77 3.74 -12.84
N ILE A 152 -7.54 3.73 -12.33
CA ILE A 152 -6.47 2.82 -12.77
C ILE A 152 -6.78 1.39 -12.35
N ASP A 153 -7.23 1.16 -11.12
CA ASP A 153 -7.61 -0.18 -10.64
C ASP A 153 -8.76 -0.76 -11.50
N LEU A 154 -9.77 0.05 -11.81
CA LEU A 154 -10.87 -0.35 -12.68
C LEU A 154 -10.40 -0.64 -14.11
N ALA A 155 -9.51 0.18 -14.66
CA ALA A 155 -8.93 -0.05 -15.98
C ALA A 155 -8.12 -1.36 -16.01
N ILE A 156 -7.31 -1.63 -14.98
CA ILE A 156 -6.55 -2.88 -14.83
C ILE A 156 -7.52 -4.06 -14.75
N TYR A 157 -8.55 -3.97 -13.91
CA TYR A 157 -9.55 -5.02 -13.76
C TYR A 157 -10.31 -5.29 -15.06
N TYR A 158 -10.69 -4.24 -15.79
CA TYR A 158 -11.40 -4.38 -17.06
C TYR A 158 -10.53 -5.02 -18.15
N LEU A 159 -9.24 -4.69 -18.20
CA LEU A 159 -8.32 -5.19 -19.23
C LEU A 159 -7.75 -6.59 -18.93
N TRP A 160 -7.45 -6.90 -17.67
CA TRP A 160 -6.77 -8.14 -17.25
C TRP A 160 -7.62 -9.08 -16.38
N GLY A 161 -8.79 -8.63 -15.91
CA GLY A 161 -9.68 -9.43 -15.08
C GLY A 161 -9.15 -9.67 -13.66
N TRP A 162 -9.85 -10.54 -12.92
CA TRP A 162 -9.54 -10.85 -11.51
C TRP A 162 -8.28 -11.68 -11.32
N LYS A 163 -7.90 -12.49 -12.32
CA LYS A 163 -6.79 -13.43 -12.21
C LYS A 163 -6.00 -13.47 -13.52
N PRO A 164 -4.70 -13.14 -13.48
CA PRO A 164 -3.81 -13.29 -14.62
C PRO A 164 -3.58 -14.77 -14.99
#